data_AF-A0A350KNJ0-F1
#
_entry.id   AF-A0A350KNJ0-F1
#
_cell.length_a   1.000
_cell.length_b   1.000
_cell.length_c   1.000
_cell.angle_alpha   90.00
_cell.angle_beta   90.00
_cell.angle_gamma   90.00
#
_symmetry.space_group_name_H-M   'P 1'
#
loop_
_entity.id
_entity.type
_entity.pdbx_description
1 polymer ?
#
loop_
_entity_poly.entity_id
_entity_poly.type
_entity_poly.pdbx_seq_one_letter_code
_entity_poly.pdbx_strand_id
1 'polypeptide(L)'
;RATEADAQTQAVLACEEWQARGHDAPMKRFEKHYKPITDRFAESRSPSEAFKGWYDDERISASYEQGYDVEVYLGSLRSKADKRPFVSMKPAEIAKFCGGERVEGFEDFMNGKQARQVHLLTKTAVELYDEAMSVKGAPRDPSLANVPVRDLKGNAGAQMYAEKYIAETREKFAPSTTRGVKKKEVLQTVMRAVDAVEKINKAAIDGKKAPAAEKALQIEKSKMRALNAPKRDAVKNAVLANRGAQR
;
A
#
# COMPACT_ATOMS: atom_id res chain seq x y z
N ARG A 1 6.22 -7.15 6.41
CA ARG A 1 5.00 -7.92 6.73
C ARG A 1 5.37 -9.34 7.12
N ALA A 2 5.84 -10.20 6.21
CA ALA A 2 6.15 -11.60 6.53
C ALA A 2 7.11 -11.82 7.71
N THR A 3 8.21 -11.06 7.81
CA THR A 3 9.13 -11.14 8.97
C THR A 3 8.47 -10.75 10.30
N GLU A 4 7.56 -9.78 10.29
CA GLU A 4 6.81 -9.38 11.48
C GLU A 4 5.77 -10.45 11.86
N ALA A 5 5.08 -11.02 10.86
CA ALA A 5 4.15 -12.11 11.07
C ALA A 5 4.83 -13.33 11.72
N ASP A 6 6.05 -13.65 11.29
CA ASP A 6 6.85 -14.70 11.91
C ASP A 6 7.27 -14.33 13.34
N ALA A 7 7.76 -13.10 13.58
CA ALA A 7 8.13 -12.66 14.91
C ALA A 7 6.95 -12.75 15.91
N GLN A 8 5.75 -12.35 15.48
CA GLN A 8 4.54 -12.45 16.31
C GLN A 8 4.05 -13.91 16.46
N THR A 9 4.31 -14.76 15.47
CA THR A 9 4.09 -16.22 15.58
C THR A 9 5.01 -16.81 16.65
N GLN A 10 6.29 -16.47 16.67
CA GLN A 10 7.20 -16.91 17.73
C GLN A 10 6.79 -16.37 19.10
N ALA A 11 6.28 -15.14 19.15
CA ALA A 11 5.81 -14.54 20.40
C ALA A 11 4.60 -15.29 21.00
N VAL A 12 3.63 -15.75 20.18
CA VAL A 12 2.50 -16.55 20.71
C VAL A 12 2.96 -17.92 21.21
N LEU A 13 3.91 -18.56 20.53
CA LEU A 13 4.50 -19.83 20.99
C LEU A 13 5.22 -19.66 22.34
N ALA A 14 6.02 -18.59 22.47
CA ALA A 14 6.66 -18.27 23.73
C ALA A 14 5.62 -18.03 24.84
N CYS A 15 4.52 -17.31 24.54
CA CYS A 15 3.45 -17.09 25.53
C CYS A 15 2.83 -18.40 26.04
N GLU A 16 2.62 -19.39 25.16
CA GLU A 16 2.14 -20.72 25.57
C GLU A 16 3.14 -21.45 26.48
N GLU A 17 4.44 -21.38 26.17
CA GLU A 17 5.46 -21.99 27.02
C GLU A 17 5.47 -21.40 28.44
N TRP A 18 5.29 -20.08 28.54
CA TRP A 18 5.15 -19.39 29.84
C TRP A 18 3.87 -19.80 30.55
N GLN A 19 2.76 -19.89 29.84
CA GLN A 19 1.48 -20.31 30.40
C GLN A 19 1.54 -21.76 30.94
N ALA A 20 2.20 -22.67 30.23
CA ALA A 20 2.42 -24.05 30.68
C ALA A 20 3.24 -24.14 31.98
N ARG A 21 4.05 -23.12 32.29
CA ARG A 21 4.81 -22.99 33.54
C ARG A 21 4.03 -22.28 34.67
N GLY A 22 2.76 -21.97 34.45
CA GLY A 22 1.90 -21.28 35.41
C GLY A 22 1.94 -19.74 35.32
N HIS A 23 2.50 -19.18 34.25
CA HIS A 23 2.57 -17.73 34.04
C HIS A 23 1.69 -17.30 32.85
N ASP A 24 0.42 -16.98 33.12
CA ASP A 24 -0.58 -16.67 32.08
C ASP A 24 -0.61 -15.20 31.63
N ALA A 25 0.01 -14.28 32.39
CA ALA A 25 -0.01 -12.85 32.11
C ALA A 25 0.53 -12.46 30.72
N PRO A 26 1.62 -13.06 30.20
CA PRO A 26 2.09 -12.79 28.84
C PRO A 26 1.04 -13.09 27.77
N MET A 27 0.39 -14.27 27.84
CA MET A 27 -0.64 -14.66 26.86
C MET A 27 -1.84 -13.71 26.92
N LYS A 28 -2.34 -13.39 28.12
CA LYS A 28 -3.44 -12.42 28.29
C LYS A 28 -3.12 -11.05 27.68
N ARG A 29 -1.88 -10.58 27.82
CA ARG A 29 -1.44 -9.33 27.21
C ARG A 29 -1.33 -9.46 25.70
N PHE A 30 -0.81 -10.58 25.20
CA PHE A 30 -0.69 -10.84 23.77
C PHE A 30 -2.06 -10.86 23.10
N GLU A 31 -3.01 -11.64 23.63
CA GLU A 31 -4.40 -11.73 23.12
C GLU A 31 -5.08 -10.36 23.05
N LYS A 32 -4.93 -9.53 24.09
CA LYS A 32 -5.50 -8.17 24.11
C LYS A 32 -5.08 -7.33 22.90
N HIS A 33 -3.85 -7.53 22.43
CA HIS A 33 -3.31 -6.74 21.33
C HIS A 33 -3.40 -7.44 19.98
N TYR A 34 -3.26 -8.77 19.93
CA TYR A 34 -3.07 -9.54 18.70
C TYR A 34 -4.13 -10.64 18.56
N LYS A 35 -5.39 -10.28 18.85
CA LYS A 35 -6.50 -11.23 18.88
C LYS A 35 -6.65 -12.08 17.61
N PRO A 36 -6.52 -11.55 16.38
CA PRO A 36 -6.61 -12.39 15.17
C PRO A 36 -5.56 -13.49 15.11
N ILE A 37 -4.35 -13.23 15.63
CA ILE A 37 -3.26 -14.22 15.69
C ILE A 37 -3.59 -15.30 16.71
N THR A 38 -4.04 -14.92 17.91
CA THR A 38 -4.38 -15.88 18.96
C THR A 38 -5.61 -16.71 18.60
N ASP A 39 -6.62 -16.12 17.97
CA ASP A 39 -7.83 -16.82 17.56
C ASP A 39 -7.49 -17.92 16.55
N ARG A 40 -6.75 -17.60 15.48
CA ARG A 40 -6.27 -18.59 14.50
C ARG A 40 -5.36 -19.65 15.12
N PHE A 41 -4.46 -19.22 16.02
CA PHE A 41 -3.58 -20.15 16.70
C PHE A 41 -4.35 -21.11 17.62
N ALA A 42 -5.38 -20.65 18.32
CA ALA A 42 -6.17 -21.48 19.23
C ALA A 42 -6.95 -22.58 18.50
N GLU A 43 -7.36 -22.35 17.25
CA GLU A 43 -8.11 -23.32 16.44
C GLU A 43 -7.32 -24.59 16.11
N SER A 44 -6.02 -24.45 15.85
CA SER A 44 -5.18 -25.55 15.32
C SER A 44 -3.88 -25.79 16.08
N ARG A 45 -3.53 -24.90 17.02
CA ARG A 45 -2.21 -24.84 17.69
C ARG A 45 -1.04 -24.85 16.70
N SER A 46 -1.25 -24.33 15.50
CA SER A 46 -0.29 -24.35 14.40
C SER A 46 0.41 -23.00 14.22
N PRO A 47 1.76 -22.96 14.15
CA PRO A 47 2.50 -21.76 13.77
C PRO A 47 2.06 -21.19 12.41
N SER A 48 1.67 -22.05 11.48
CA SER A 48 1.16 -21.64 10.16
C SER A 48 -0.09 -20.79 10.27
N GLU A 49 -1.05 -21.17 11.13
CA GLU A 49 -2.29 -20.41 11.28
C GLU A 49 -2.09 -19.12 12.09
N ALA A 50 -1.22 -19.12 13.08
CA ALA A 50 -0.78 -17.88 13.74
C ALA A 50 -0.20 -16.88 12.72
N PHE A 51 0.69 -17.35 11.84
CA PHE A 51 1.31 -16.54 10.80
C PHE A 51 0.27 -15.93 9.85
N LYS A 52 -0.68 -16.74 9.38
CA LYS A 52 -1.75 -16.27 8.49
C LYS A 52 -2.70 -15.32 9.22
N GLY A 53 -2.96 -15.55 10.51
CA GLY A 53 -3.80 -14.70 11.36
C GLY A 53 -3.27 -13.27 11.50
N TRP A 54 -1.95 -13.06 11.35
CA TRP A 54 -1.36 -11.72 11.30
C TRP A 54 -1.95 -10.86 10.17
N TYR A 55 -2.23 -11.49 9.02
CA TYR A 55 -2.78 -10.82 7.84
C TYR A 55 -4.27 -10.49 7.96
N ASP A 56 -4.95 -11.03 8.98
CA ASP A 56 -6.33 -10.66 9.33
C ASP A 56 -6.37 -9.47 10.31
N ASP A 57 -5.25 -9.10 10.93
CA ASP A 57 -5.16 -7.92 11.78
C ASP A 57 -5.12 -6.66 10.91
N GLU A 58 -6.30 -6.04 10.76
CA GLU A 58 -6.48 -4.83 9.99
C GLU A 58 -5.65 -3.66 10.52
N ARG A 59 -5.44 -3.57 11.83
CA ARG A 59 -4.65 -2.49 12.43
C ARG A 59 -3.20 -2.59 12.02
N ILE A 60 -2.61 -3.77 12.17
CA ILE A 60 -1.18 -3.95 11.91
C ILE A 60 -0.92 -3.86 10.41
N SER A 61 -1.72 -4.56 9.61
CA SER A 61 -1.67 -4.46 8.15
C SER A 61 -1.78 -3.00 7.70
N ALA A 62 -2.68 -2.24 8.33
CA ALA A 62 -2.84 -0.84 8.02
C ALA A 62 -1.61 0.01 8.42
N SER A 63 -1.11 -0.14 9.64
CA SER A 63 0.07 0.62 10.08
C SER A 63 1.27 0.41 9.15
N TYR A 64 1.48 -0.80 8.64
CA TYR A 64 2.55 -1.08 7.67
C TYR A 64 2.31 -0.41 6.32
N GLU A 65 1.11 -0.55 5.76
CA GLU A 65 0.72 0.08 4.49
C GLU A 65 0.89 1.61 4.53
N GLN A 66 0.45 2.27 5.60
CA GLN A 66 0.58 3.72 5.69
C GLN A 66 2.05 4.16 5.73
N GLY A 67 2.83 3.59 6.65
CA GLY A 67 4.20 4.02 6.92
C GLY A 67 5.21 3.62 5.85
N TYR A 68 5.07 2.42 5.27
CA TYR A 68 6.04 1.90 4.28
C TYR A 68 5.61 2.11 2.83
N ASP A 69 4.31 2.22 2.56
CA ASP A 69 3.81 2.37 1.20
C ASP A 69 3.30 3.80 0.97
N VAL A 70 2.17 4.19 1.58
CA VAL A 70 1.48 5.47 1.28
C VAL A 70 2.41 6.67 1.46
N GLU A 71 3.00 6.81 2.64
CA GLU A 71 3.84 7.98 2.96
C GLU A 71 5.11 8.03 2.12
N VAL A 72 5.74 6.87 1.90
CA VAL A 72 6.98 6.75 1.13
C VAL A 72 6.74 7.10 -0.33
N TYR A 73 5.73 6.52 -0.96
CA TYR A 73 5.43 6.75 -2.38
C TYR A 73 4.94 8.18 -2.63
N LEU A 74 4.00 8.69 -1.83
CA LEU A 74 3.52 10.07 -1.99
C LEU A 74 4.60 11.11 -1.67
N GLY A 75 5.46 10.84 -0.68
CA GLY A 75 6.62 11.68 -0.36
C GLY A 75 7.64 11.74 -1.49
N SER A 76 7.70 10.68 -2.31
CA SER A 76 8.71 10.49 -3.35
C SER A 76 8.25 10.87 -4.76
N LEU A 77 7.03 11.41 -4.95
CA LEU A 77 6.47 11.75 -6.28
C LEU A 77 7.39 12.63 -7.14
N ARG A 78 8.22 13.46 -6.52
CA ARG A 78 9.15 14.38 -7.21
C ARG A 78 10.60 13.93 -7.21
N SER A 79 10.90 12.76 -6.63
CA SER A 79 12.23 12.17 -6.65
C SER A 79 12.67 11.81 -8.07
N LYS A 80 13.96 11.50 -8.22
CA LYS A 80 14.50 10.86 -9.43
C LYS A 80 13.82 9.49 -9.60
N ALA A 81 13.69 9.05 -10.86
CA ALA A 81 13.17 7.72 -11.17
C ALA A 81 14.03 6.65 -10.50
N ASP A 82 13.41 5.80 -9.70
CA ASP A 82 13.97 4.51 -9.33
C ASP A 82 13.72 3.53 -10.47
N LYS A 83 14.77 2.87 -10.95
CA LYS A 83 14.69 1.91 -12.06
C LYS A 83 14.57 0.46 -11.58
N ARG A 84 14.67 0.24 -10.26
CA ARG A 84 14.48 -1.09 -9.67
C ARG A 84 13.00 -1.49 -9.80
N PRO A 85 12.71 -2.79 -9.97
CA PRO A 85 11.34 -3.27 -9.95
C PRO A 85 10.72 -3.03 -8.56
N PHE A 86 9.43 -2.70 -8.52
CA PHE A 86 8.68 -2.53 -7.27
C PHE A 86 8.58 -3.83 -6.48
N VAL A 87 8.33 -4.94 -7.17
CA VAL A 87 8.37 -6.29 -6.59
C VAL A 87 9.74 -6.88 -6.86
N SER A 88 10.57 -6.94 -5.82
CA SER A 88 11.96 -7.40 -5.92
C SER A 88 12.18 -8.83 -5.46
N MET A 89 11.20 -9.47 -4.82
CA MET A 89 11.37 -10.79 -4.21
C MET A 89 10.18 -11.71 -4.48
N LYS A 90 10.48 -12.93 -4.90
CA LYS A 90 9.50 -14.03 -5.02
C LYS A 90 9.16 -14.59 -3.63
N PRO A 91 7.99 -15.20 -3.43
CA PRO A 91 7.65 -15.87 -2.17
C PRO A 91 8.74 -16.82 -1.65
N ALA A 92 9.30 -17.70 -2.50
CA ALA A 92 10.43 -18.57 -2.14
C ALA A 92 11.65 -17.82 -1.57
N GLU A 93 11.88 -16.57 -1.99
CA GLU A 93 12.98 -15.74 -1.48
C GLU A 93 12.60 -15.06 -0.17
N ILE A 94 11.34 -14.63 -0.03
CA ILE A 94 10.81 -14.07 1.22
C ILE A 94 10.90 -15.10 2.35
N ALA A 95 10.63 -16.38 2.05
CA ALA A 95 10.73 -17.49 2.99
C ALA A 95 12.13 -17.67 3.60
N LYS A 96 13.18 -17.04 3.06
CA LYS A 96 14.54 -17.08 3.63
C LYS A 96 14.75 -16.05 4.74
N PHE A 97 13.86 -15.05 4.86
CA PHE A 97 13.99 -13.91 5.78
C PHE A 97 12.87 -13.86 6.84
N CYS A 98 11.92 -14.77 6.73
CA CYS A 98 10.89 -15.04 7.72
C CYS A 98 10.79 -16.56 7.75
N GLY A 99 10.40 -17.17 8.87
CA GLY A 99 10.26 -18.63 8.97
C GLY A 99 9.15 -19.24 8.13
N GLY A 100 9.11 -18.94 6.84
CA GLY A 100 8.11 -19.38 5.88
C GLY A 100 8.09 -20.90 5.72
N GLU A 101 9.19 -21.59 6.03
CA GLU A 101 9.23 -23.06 6.10
C GLU A 101 8.30 -23.65 7.17
N ARG A 102 7.88 -22.87 8.17
CA ARG A 102 6.90 -23.27 9.19
C ARG A 102 5.45 -23.01 8.77
N VAL A 103 5.25 -22.38 7.61
CA VAL A 103 3.92 -21.98 7.13
C VAL A 103 3.51 -22.92 6.01
N GLU A 104 2.44 -23.67 6.25
CA GLU A 104 1.90 -24.60 5.27
C GLU A 104 1.41 -23.85 4.03
N GLY A 105 1.92 -24.24 2.86
CA GLY A 105 1.59 -23.59 1.59
C GLY A 105 2.07 -22.13 1.51
N PHE A 106 3.20 -21.79 2.14
CA PHE A 106 3.69 -20.40 2.22
C PHE A 106 3.68 -19.65 0.88
N GLU A 107 4.22 -20.25 -0.19
CA GLU A 107 4.29 -19.58 -1.49
C GLU A 107 2.91 -19.31 -2.08
N ASP A 108 2.00 -20.28 -1.97
CA ASP A 108 0.61 -20.15 -2.43
C ASP A 108 -0.13 -19.10 -1.60
N PHE A 109 0.06 -19.09 -0.29
CA PHE A 109 -0.50 -18.10 0.62
C PHE A 109 -0.02 -16.68 0.27
N MET A 110 1.29 -16.50 0.09
CA MET A 110 1.88 -15.21 -0.26
C MET A 110 1.46 -14.71 -1.65
N ASN A 111 1.10 -15.62 -2.56
CA ASN A 111 0.50 -15.28 -3.84
C ASN A 111 -1.01 -15.04 -3.76
N GLY A 112 -1.66 -15.49 -2.68
CA GLY A 112 -3.09 -15.41 -2.44
C GLY A 112 -3.60 -14.00 -2.13
N LYS A 113 -4.92 -13.84 -2.23
CA LYS A 113 -5.61 -12.56 -2.01
C LYS A 113 -5.36 -11.99 -0.60
N GLN A 114 -5.40 -12.84 0.42
CA GLN A 114 -5.27 -12.43 1.82
C GLN A 114 -3.91 -11.77 2.09
N ALA A 115 -2.81 -12.34 1.60
CA ALA A 115 -1.48 -11.80 1.82
C ALA A 115 -1.19 -10.52 1.02
N ARG A 116 -1.84 -10.37 -0.14
CA ARG A 116 -1.55 -9.31 -1.13
C ARG A 116 -2.52 -8.14 -1.10
N GLN A 117 -3.65 -8.26 -0.41
CA GLN A 117 -4.64 -7.19 -0.40
C GLN A 117 -4.14 -5.95 0.33
N VAL A 118 -4.56 -4.79 -0.16
CA VAL A 118 -4.23 -3.48 0.42
C VAL A 118 -5.46 -2.57 0.43
N HIS A 119 -5.43 -1.51 1.24
CA HIS A 119 -6.43 -0.46 1.14
C HIS A 119 -6.36 0.25 -0.21
N LEU A 120 -7.50 0.77 -0.67
CA LEU A 120 -7.58 1.48 -1.94
C LEU A 120 -6.63 2.69 -2.00
N LEU A 121 -6.43 3.39 -0.88
CA LEU A 121 -5.49 4.50 -0.84
C LEU A 121 -4.04 4.05 -1.06
N THR A 122 -3.65 2.92 -0.47
CA THR A 122 -2.33 2.30 -0.68
C THR A 122 -2.11 2.01 -2.15
N LYS A 123 -3.04 1.29 -2.79
CA LYS A 123 -2.98 1.01 -4.24
C LYS A 123 -2.86 2.32 -5.05
N THR A 124 -3.68 3.31 -4.71
CA THR A 124 -3.70 4.62 -5.38
C THR A 124 -2.36 5.36 -5.24
N ALA A 125 -1.75 5.35 -4.06
CA ALA A 125 -0.46 6.00 -3.82
C ALA A 125 0.65 5.39 -4.69
N VAL A 126 0.68 4.06 -4.78
CA VAL A 126 1.64 3.34 -5.62
C VAL A 126 1.40 3.65 -7.11
N GLU A 127 0.15 3.66 -7.57
CA GLU A 127 -0.19 4.01 -8.95
C GLU A 127 0.17 5.46 -9.31
N LEU A 128 -0.07 6.42 -8.41
CA LEU A 128 0.35 7.83 -8.60
C LEU A 128 1.88 7.94 -8.71
N TYR A 129 2.60 7.16 -7.90
CA TYR A 129 4.06 7.11 -7.95
C TYR A 129 4.56 6.45 -9.24
N ASP A 130 3.97 5.35 -9.68
CA ASP A 130 4.28 4.69 -10.96
C ASP A 130 4.02 5.63 -12.16
N GLU A 131 2.91 6.38 -12.15
CA GLU A 131 2.65 7.45 -13.13
C GLU A 131 3.75 8.52 -13.13
N ALA A 132 4.16 8.98 -11.94
CA ALA A 132 5.18 10.02 -11.78
C ALA A 132 6.60 9.55 -12.16
N MET A 133 6.94 8.29 -11.91
CA MET A 133 8.28 7.75 -12.19
C MET A 133 8.43 7.24 -13.62
N SER A 134 7.38 6.67 -14.20
CA SER A 134 7.44 6.13 -15.57
C SER A 134 7.74 7.21 -16.61
N VAL A 135 7.17 8.41 -16.47
CA VAL A 135 7.52 9.56 -17.34
C VAL A 135 8.94 10.05 -17.19
N LYS A 136 9.60 9.69 -16.09
CA LYS A 136 11.02 9.97 -15.83
C LYS A 136 11.91 8.79 -16.26
N GLY A 137 11.36 7.77 -16.90
CA GLY A 137 12.09 6.64 -17.47
C GLY A 137 12.19 5.40 -16.57
N ALA A 138 11.43 5.31 -15.48
CA ALA A 138 11.27 4.04 -14.75
C ALA A 138 10.40 3.05 -15.56
N PRO A 139 10.67 1.73 -15.48
CA PRO A 139 9.76 0.73 -16.01
C PRO A 139 8.43 0.75 -15.24
N ARG A 140 7.33 0.49 -15.93
CA ARG A 140 6.01 0.30 -15.31
C ARG A 140 5.99 -1.04 -14.56
N ASP A 141 5.33 -1.08 -13.41
CA ASP A 141 5.06 -2.35 -12.73
C ASP A 141 3.75 -2.97 -13.23
N PRO A 142 3.80 -4.08 -14.00
CA PRO A 142 2.60 -4.73 -14.52
C PRO A 142 1.74 -5.38 -13.42
N SER A 143 2.30 -5.62 -12.23
CA SER A 143 1.58 -6.27 -11.14
C SER A 143 0.52 -5.36 -10.50
N LEU A 144 0.67 -4.03 -10.60
CA LEU A 144 -0.25 -3.04 -10.01
C LEU A 144 -1.69 -3.19 -10.51
N ALA A 145 -1.88 -3.62 -11.75
CA ALA A 145 -3.20 -3.87 -12.33
C ALA A 145 -3.99 -4.90 -11.51
N ASN A 146 -3.29 -5.91 -10.98
CA ASN A 146 -3.88 -7.08 -10.35
C ASN A 146 -3.75 -7.06 -8.81
N VAL A 147 -3.26 -5.97 -8.21
CA VAL A 147 -3.22 -5.85 -6.75
C VAL A 147 -4.65 -5.89 -6.20
N PRO A 148 -4.98 -6.87 -5.34
CA PRO A 148 -6.30 -6.98 -4.76
C PRO A 148 -6.54 -5.82 -3.78
N VAL A 149 -7.75 -5.29 -3.79
CA VAL A 149 -8.17 -4.26 -2.84
C VAL A 149 -8.98 -4.95 -1.74
N ARG A 150 -8.68 -4.56 -0.50
CA ARG A 150 -9.39 -5.02 0.69
C ARG A 150 -10.87 -4.65 0.62
N ASP A 151 -11.73 -5.61 0.96
CA ASP A 151 -13.18 -5.37 1.00
C ASP A 151 -13.54 -4.55 2.24
N LEU A 152 -14.39 -3.54 2.06
CA LEU A 152 -14.91 -2.71 3.13
C LEU A 152 -16.29 -3.19 3.59
N LYS A 153 -17.05 -3.88 2.74
CA LYS A 153 -18.40 -4.29 3.08
C LYS A 153 -18.37 -5.33 4.20
N GLY A 154 -19.01 -5.00 5.34
CA GLY A 154 -19.05 -5.89 6.50
C GLY A 154 -17.72 -6.02 7.27
N ASN A 155 -16.67 -5.28 6.90
CA ASN A 155 -15.38 -5.28 7.60
C ASN A 155 -15.14 -3.93 8.32
N ALA A 156 -15.63 -3.82 9.55
CA ALA A 156 -15.54 -2.58 10.34
C ALA A 156 -14.09 -2.13 10.58
N GLY A 157 -13.15 -3.07 10.75
CA GLY A 157 -11.73 -2.77 10.90
C GLY A 157 -11.17 -2.08 9.65
N ALA A 158 -11.38 -2.69 8.48
CA ALA A 158 -10.96 -2.10 7.20
C ALA A 158 -11.59 -0.74 6.94
N GLN A 159 -12.87 -0.55 7.31
CA GLN A 159 -13.56 0.75 7.20
C GLN A 159 -12.86 1.83 8.03
N MET A 160 -12.64 1.55 9.31
CA MET A 160 -11.98 2.47 10.23
C MET A 160 -10.58 2.86 9.75
N TYR A 161 -9.79 1.90 9.29
CA TYR A 161 -8.43 2.18 8.80
C TYR A 161 -8.42 2.87 7.44
N ALA A 162 -9.37 2.56 6.56
CA ALA A 162 -9.55 3.31 5.31
C ALA A 162 -9.87 4.79 5.56
N GLU A 163 -10.71 5.11 6.55
CA GLU A 163 -10.99 6.50 6.94
C GLU A 163 -9.79 7.18 7.61
N LYS A 164 -9.13 6.48 8.53
CA LYS A 164 -7.93 6.96 9.22
C LYS A 164 -6.85 7.38 8.22
N TYR A 165 -6.60 6.55 7.21
CA TYR A 165 -5.64 6.86 6.14
C TYR A 165 -5.96 8.13 5.38
N ILE A 166 -7.24 8.32 5.03
CA ILE A 166 -7.67 9.53 4.32
C ILE A 166 -7.35 10.76 5.18
N ALA A 167 -7.63 10.71 6.48
CA ALA A 167 -7.33 11.80 7.40
C ALA A 167 -5.82 12.07 7.52
N GLU A 168 -5.01 11.05 7.82
CA GLU A 168 -3.56 11.18 7.99
C GLU A 168 -2.86 11.64 6.70
N THR A 169 -3.27 11.09 5.55
CA THR A 169 -2.72 11.50 4.25
C THR A 169 -3.10 12.95 3.91
N ARG A 170 -4.33 13.39 4.23
CA ARG A 170 -4.72 14.80 4.05
C ARG A 170 -3.85 15.74 4.85
N GLU A 171 -3.62 15.42 6.11
CA GLU A 171 -2.77 16.23 6.99
C GLU A 171 -1.34 16.30 6.46
N LYS A 172 -0.73 15.14 6.19
CA LYS A 172 0.69 15.04 5.82
C LYS A 172 0.99 15.61 4.44
N PHE A 173 0.05 15.53 3.50
CA PHE A 173 0.22 15.93 2.10
C PHE A 173 -0.62 17.14 1.72
N ALA A 174 -1.09 17.93 2.69
CA ALA A 174 -1.84 19.14 2.41
C ALA A 174 -1.04 20.12 1.52
N PRO A 175 -1.63 20.74 0.49
CA PRO A 175 -0.93 21.71 -0.37
C PRO A 175 -0.34 22.91 0.38
N SER A 176 -0.84 23.21 1.59
CA SER A 176 -0.32 24.24 2.49
C SER A 176 1.05 23.92 3.07
N THR A 177 1.48 22.64 3.06
CA THR A 177 2.80 22.20 3.56
C THR A 177 3.98 22.64 2.69
N THR A 178 3.72 23.32 1.57
CA THR A 178 4.78 23.78 0.67
C THR A 178 4.50 25.17 0.09
N ARG A 179 5.57 25.95 -0.07
CA ARG A 179 5.56 27.23 -0.80
C ARG A 179 5.87 27.09 -2.30
N GLY A 180 6.36 25.93 -2.74
CA GLY A 180 6.77 25.73 -4.13
C GLY A 180 5.58 25.43 -5.05
N VAL A 181 5.37 26.26 -6.08
CA VAL A 181 4.22 26.15 -7.02
C VAL A 181 4.07 24.75 -7.58
N LYS A 182 5.14 24.16 -8.14
CA LYS A 182 5.10 22.81 -8.71
C LYS A 182 4.79 21.72 -7.69
N LYS A 183 5.34 21.83 -6.46
CA LYS A 183 5.04 20.86 -5.39
C LYS A 183 3.58 21.01 -4.96
N LYS A 184 3.07 22.25 -4.88
CA LYS A 184 1.68 22.54 -4.54
C LYS A 184 0.70 21.92 -5.54
N GLU A 185 0.96 22.01 -6.85
CA GLU A 185 0.13 21.37 -7.88
C GLU A 185 0.10 19.84 -7.77
N VAL A 186 1.25 19.22 -7.49
CA VAL A 186 1.34 17.78 -7.21
C VAL A 186 0.50 17.42 -6.00
N LEU A 187 0.67 18.14 -4.88
CA LEU A 187 -0.11 17.90 -3.66
C LEU A 187 -1.61 18.12 -3.85
N GLN A 188 -2.02 19.11 -4.66
CA GLN A 188 -3.44 19.29 -5.01
C GLN A 188 -3.99 18.11 -5.81
N THR A 189 -3.18 17.52 -6.69
CA THR A 189 -3.55 16.31 -7.45
C THR A 189 -3.68 15.11 -6.51
N VAL A 190 -2.76 14.98 -5.53
CA VAL A 190 -2.89 13.97 -4.45
C VAL A 190 -4.17 14.16 -3.66
N MET A 191 -4.50 15.38 -3.21
CA MET A 191 -5.74 15.63 -2.45
C MET A 191 -7.00 15.29 -3.24
N ARG A 192 -7.06 15.63 -4.54
CA ARG A 192 -8.20 15.25 -5.38
C ARG A 192 -8.31 13.75 -5.59
N ALA A 193 -7.18 13.03 -5.69
CA ALA A 193 -7.19 11.58 -5.72
C ALA A 193 -7.68 10.99 -4.39
N VAL A 194 -7.25 11.55 -3.25
CA VAL A 194 -7.72 11.18 -1.91
C VAL A 194 -9.23 11.41 -1.77
N ASP A 195 -9.76 12.54 -2.25
CA ASP A 195 -11.21 12.82 -2.25
C ASP A 195 -12.00 11.81 -3.09
N ALA A 196 -11.44 11.38 -4.22
CA ALA A 196 -12.04 10.35 -5.05
C ALA A 196 -12.03 8.98 -4.34
N VAL A 197 -10.91 8.60 -3.71
CA VAL A 197 -10.79 7.38 -2.90
C VAL A 197 -11.80 7.38 -1.76
N GLU A 198 -11.96 8.49 -1.03
CA GLU A 198 -12.96 8.58 0.05
C GLU A 198 -14.38 8.28 -0.47
N LYS A 199 -14.76 8.84 -1.62
CA LYS A 199 -16.08 8.59 -2.23
C LYS A 199 -16.25 7.15 -2.69
N ILE A 200 -15.18 6.53 -3.23
CA ILE A 200 -15.19 5.12 -3.61
C ILE A 200 -15.36 4.24 -2.37
N ASN A 201 -14.61 4.52 -1.30
CA ASN A 201 -14.71 3.77 -0.04
C ASN A 201 -16.13 3.87 0.54
N LYS A 202 -16.73 5.07 0.59
CA LYS A 202 -18.11 5.25 1.05
C LYS A 202 -19.12 4.42 0.27
N ALA A 203 -18.98 4.34 -1.06
CA ALA A 203 -19.83 3.47 -1.86
C ALA A 203 -19.56 1.98 -1.61
N ALA A 204 -18.29 1.59 -1.45
CA ALA A 204 -17.89 0.21 -1.22
C ALA A 204 -18.40 -0.35 0.13
N ILE A 205 -18.51 0.49 1.16
CA ILE A 205 -19.14 0.13 2.45
C ILE A 205 -20.56 -0.40 2.24
N ASP A 206 -21.33 0.22 1.35
CA ASP A 206 -22.68 -0.20 0.97
C ASP A 206 -22.69 -1.36 -0.06
N GLY A 207 -21.52 -1.83 -0.51
CA GLY A 207 -21.40 -2.77 -1.63
C GLY A 207 -21.75 -2.17 -2.99
N LYS A 208 -21.66 -0.85 -3.13
CA LYS A 208 -21.95 -0.12 -4.37
C LYS A 208 -20.66 0.33 -5.05
N LYS A 209 -20.77 0.65 -6.34
CA LYS A 209 -19.70 1.31 -7.10
C LYS A 209 -19.88 2.83 -7.09
N ALA A 210 -18.80 3.56 -7.35
CA ALA A 210 -18.83 5.02 -7.50
C ALA A 210 -18.22 5.46 -8.86
N PRO A 211 -18.89 5.23 -10.00
CA PRO A 211 -18.30 5.43 -11.32
C PRO A 211 -17.76 6.85 -11.57
N ALA A 212 -18.44 7.86 -11.05
CA ALA A 212 -17.99 9.24 -11.15
C ALA A 212 -16.69 9.49 -10.37
N ALA A 213 -16.56 8.91 -9.18
CA ALA A 213 -15.34 9.01 -8.37
C ALA A 213 -14.20 8.18 -8.96
N GLU A 214 -14.48 6.98 -9.48
CA GLU A 214 -13.52 6.16 -10.23
C GLU A 214 -12.96 6.91 -11.43
N LYS A 215 -13.83 7.57 -12.22
CA LYS A 215 -13.41 8.42 -13.34
C LYS A 215 -12.56 9.59 -12.87
N ALA A 216 -12.95 10.28 -11.79
CA ALA A 216 -12.17 11.37 -11.23
C ALA A 216 -10.78 10.91 -10.78
N LEU A 217 -10.68 9.73 -10.17
CA LEU A 217 -9.41 9.15 -9.77
C LEU A 217 -8.48 8.90 -10.97
N GLN A 218 -9.01 8.37 -12.08
CA GLN A 218 -8.25 8.16 -13.31
C GLN A 218 -7.76 9.46 -13.95
N ILE A 219 -8.56 10.53 -13.86
CA ILE A 219 -8.16 11.87 -14.30
C ILE A 219 -6.97 12.36 -13.48
N GLU A 220 -7.01 12.25 -12.15
CA GLU A 220 -5.90 12.70 -11.31
C GLU A 220 -4.63 11.87 -11.50
N LYS A 221 -4.73 10.55 -11.74
CA LYS A 221 -3.58 9.71 -12.15
C LYS A 221 -2.94 10.21 -13.46
N SER A 222 -3.76 10.48 -14.47
CA SER A 222 -3.30 11.03 -15.75
C SER A 222 -2.67 12.43 -15.58
N LYS A 223 -3.20 13.24 -14.67
CA LYS A 223 -2.65 14.55 -14.34
C LYS A 223 -1.31 14.44 -13.62
N MET A 224 -1.16 13.48 -12.70
CA MET A 224 0.11 13.21 -12.01
C MET A 224 1.23 12.91 -13.01
N ARG A 225 0.93 12.10 -14.02
CA ARG A 225 1.81 11.83 -15.16
C ARG A 225 2.26 13.12 -15.86
N ALA A 226 1.32 13.99 -16.22
CA ALA A 226 1.60 15.24 -16.93
C ALA A 226 2.46 16.21 -16.09
N LEU A 227 2.19 16.33 -14.79
CA LEU A 227 2.94 17.22 -13.87
C LEU A 227 4.40 16.78 -13.68
N ASN A 228 4.70 15.50 -13.89
CA ASN A 228 6.03 14.93 -13.72
C ASN A 228 6.78 14.69 -15.03
N ALA A 229 6.14 14.93 -16.17
CA ALA A 229 6.77 14.78 -17.46
C ALA A 229 7.99 15.71 -17.59
N PRO A 230 9.10 15.25 -18.19
CA PRO A 230 10.20 16.14 -18.55
C PRO A 230 9.63 17.26 -19.41
N LYS A 231 10.08 18.50 -19.18
CA LYS A 231 9.81 19.56 -20.16
C LYS A 231 10.37 19.05 -21.48
N ARG A 232 9.50 18.80 -22.47
CA ARG A 232 9.97 18.68 -23.85
C ARG A 232 10.67 20.01 -24.12
N ASP A 233 11.97 19.96 -24.33
CA ASP A 233 12.68 21.13 -24.82
C ASP A 233 11.97 21.57 -26.09
N ALA A 234 11.28 22.70 -26.00
CA ALA A 234 10.72 23.42 -27.15
C ALA A 234 11.81 23.82 -28.17
N VAL A 235 13.05 23.45 -27.93
CA VAL A 235 14.25 23.76 -28.70
C VAL A 235 14.37 22.92 -29.97
N LYS A 236 13.77 21.73 -30.08
CA LYS A 236 13.90 20.92 -31.31
C LYS A 236 13.04 21.38 -32.49
N ASN A 237 11.93 22.09 -32.25
CA ASN A 237 11.09 22.60 -33.34
C ASN A 237 11.50 24.00 -33.83
N ALA A 238 12.22 24.80 -33.02
CA ALA A 238 12.76 26.09 -33.44
C ALA A 238 13.97 25.95 -34.37
N VAL A 239 14.80 24.91 -34.17
CA VAL A 239 16.00 24.67 -35.00
C VAL A 239 15.66 24.13 -36.39
N LEU A 240 14.55 23.40 -36.54
CA LEU A 240 14.08 22.92 -37.85
C LEU A 240 13.31 24.00 -38.64
N ALA A 241 12.61 24.92 -37.96
CA ALA A 241 11.94 26.05 -38.61
C ALA A 241 12.94 27.08 -39.19
N ASN A 242 14.06 27.34 -38.50
CA ASN A 242 15.08 28.29 -39.00
C ASN A 242 16.00 27.71 -40.09
N ARG A 243 16.04 26.39 -40.29
CA ARG A 243 16.79 25.77 -41.41
C ARG A 243 15.96 25.61 -42.68
N GLY A 244 14.63 25.74 -42.61
CA GLY A 244 13.75 25.72 -43.77
C GLY A 244 13.57 27.08 -44.47
N ALA A 245 14.02 28.18 -43.83
CA ALA A 245 13.91 29.54 -44.36
C ALA A 245 15.22 30.06 -45.01
N GLN A 246 16.22 29.20 -45.21
CA GLN A 246 17.48 29.51 -45.90
C GLN A 246 17.72 28.58 -47.11
N ARG A 247 16.69 28.32 -47.90
CA ARG A 247 16.83 27.76 -49.26
C ARG A 247 16.02 28.56 -50.23
#